data_AF-A0A3C0NBF9-F1
#
_entry.id   AF-A0A3C0NBF9-F1
#
_cell.length_a   1.000
_cell.length_b   1.000
_cell.length_c   1.000
_cell.angle_alpha   90.00
_cell.angle_beta   90.00
_cell.angle_gamma   90.00
#
_symmetry.space_group_name_H-M   'P 1'
#
loop_
_entity.id
_entity.type
_entity.pdbx_description
1 polymer ?
#
loop_
_entity_poly.entity_id
_entity_poly.type
_entity_poly.pdbx_seq_one_letter_code
_entity_poly.pdbx_strand_id
1 'polypeptide(L)'
;MACEVPDKIAAFASVAGAVLVRLQPKCQPKTPVSMLMINGTNDQDVRYEGDDDKSKREALVSIPETVELWRKLNKCTSSAQVQQLPDPNRSDSFQVKTSRSSGCSSNSEVIWRLS
;
A
#
# COMPACT_ATOMS: atom_id res chain seq x y z
N MET A 1 11.94 5.31 4.07
CA MET A 1 12.56 4.12 3.45
C MET A 1 12.36 4.04 1.94
N ALA A 2 11.25 3.51 1.41
CA ALA A 2 11.11 3.29 -0.04
C ALA A 2 11.27 4.56 -0.91
N CYS A 3 10.83 5.72 -0.41
CA CYS A 3 11.04 7.01 -1.06
C CYS A 3 12.48 7.56 -0.94
N GLU A 4 13.24 7.14 0.06
CA GLU A 4 14.52 7.75 0.44
C GLU A 4 15.72 7.04 -0.18
N VAL A 5 15.62 5.71 -0.36
CA VAL A 5 16.71 4.88 -0.87
C VAL A 5 16.23 3.91 -1.98
N PRO A 6 15.51 4.39 -3.01
CA PRO A 6 14.88 3.51 -4.00
C PRO A 6 15.93 2.72 -4.81
N ASP A 7 17.13 3.26 -5.00
CA ASP A 7 18.23 2.60 -5.74
C ASP A 7 18.99 1.53 -4.91
N LYS A 8 18.65 1.35 -3.63
CA LYS A 8 19.34 0.41 -2.73
C LYS A 8 18.51 -0.82 -2.37
N ILE A 9 17.25 -0.87 -2.80
CA ILE A 9 16.32 -1.94 -2.45
C ILE A 9 15.64 -2.48 -3.71
N ALA A 10 15.40 -3.78 -3.75
CA ALA A 10 14.62 -4.40 -4.82
C ALA A 10 13.11 -4.23 -4.62
N ALA A 11 12.68 -4.16 -3.35
CA ALA A 11 11.29 -4.04 -2.95
C ALA A 11 11.17 -3.50 -1.53
N PHE A 12 9.98 -3.02 -1.18
CA PHE A 12 9.61 -2.65 0.18
C PHE A 12 8.28 -3.32 0.57
N ALA A 13 8.23 -3.83 1.79
CA ALA A 13 7.04 -4.43 2.36
C ALA A 13 6.62 -3.68 3.63
N SER A 14 5.33 -3.36 3.73
CA SER A 14 4.71 -2.72 4.89
C SER A 14 3.66 -3.65 5.49
N VAL A 15 3.65 -3.76 6.82
CA VAL A 15 2.60 -4.43 7.60
C VAL A 15 2.03 -3.40 8.56
N ALA A 16 0.71 -3.21 8.54
CA ALA A 16 0.02 -2.20 9.35
C ALA A 16 0.69 -0.81 9.22
N GLY A 17 1.00 -0.40 8.00
CA GLY A 17 1.66 0.89 7.73
C GLY A 17 1.04 1.63 6.56
N ALA A 18 1.13 2.96 6.62
CA ALA A 18 0.63 3.90 5.62
C ALA A 18 1.64 5.03 5.39
N VAL A 19 1.42 5.85 4.36
CA VAL A 19 2.26 7.03 4.11
C VAL A 19 1.80 8.18 5.01
N LEU A 20 2.76 8.91 5.60
CA LEU A 20 2.47 10.15 6.31
C LEU A 20 2.00 11.23 5.32
N VAL A 21 0.94 11.96 5.68
CA VAL A 21 0.37 13.08 4.90
C VAL A 21 1.47 14.04 4.46
N ARG A 22 2.36 14.43 5.38
CA ARG A 22 3.46 15.37 5.09
C ARG A 22 4.55 14.83 4.15
N LEU A 23 4.64 13.51 3.99
CA LEU A 23 5.62 12.85 3.12
C LEU A 23 5.05 12.54 1.74
N GLN A 24 3.73 12.36 1.62
CA GLN A 24 3.06 12.08 0.35
C GLN A 24 3.50 13.00 -0.81
N PRO A 25 3.48 14.35 -0.69
CA PRO A 25 3.91 15.23 -1.78
C PRO A 25 5.44 15.27 -2.00
N LYS A 26 6.22 14.80 -1.03
CA LYS A 26 7.69 14.82 -1.06
C LYS A 26 8.30 13.51 -1.58
N CYS A 27 7.52 12.44 -1.63
CA CYS A 27 7.97 11.15 -2.12
C CYS A 27 8.05 11.18 -3.65
N GLN A 28 9.27 11.36 -4.18
CA GLN A 28 9.55 11.38 -5.61
C GLN A 28 10.78 10.51 -5.93
N PRO A 29 10.72 9.19 -5.72
CA PRO A 29 11.83 8.29 -6.03
C PRO A 29 12.16 8.33 -7.53
N LYS A 30 13.46 8.31 -7.87
CA LYS A 30 13.94 8.32 -9.26
C LYS A 30 13.75 6.97 -9.95
N THR A 31 13.68 5.90 -9.16
CA THR A 31 13.51 4.53 -9.61
C THR A 31 12.23 3.94 -9.02
N PRO A 32 11.44 3.19 -9.83
CA PRO A 32 10.29 2.43 -9.33
C PRO A 32 10.72 1.41 -8.27
N VAL A 33 9.89 1.21 -7.25
CA VAL A 33 10.15 0.27 -6.15
C VAL A 33 8.97 -0.66 -6.01
N SER A 34 9.18 -1.98 -6.12
CA SER A 34 8.11 -2.96 -5.86
C SER A 34 7.57 -2.84 -4.44
N MET A 35 6.25 -2.86 -4.28
CA MET A 35 5.56 -2.64 -3.01
C MET A 35 4.68 -3.82 -2.64
N LEU A 36 4.82 -4.32 -1.41
CA LEU A 36 3.85 -5.18 -0.75
C LEU A 36 3.27 -4.46 0.46
N MET A 37 1.95 -4.44 0.59
CA MET A 37 1.25 -3.84 1.72
C MET A 37 0.27 -4.84 2.32
N ILE A 38 0.30 -5.01 3.64
CA ILE A 38 -0.63 -5.85 4.38
C ILE A 38 -1.27 -4.97 5.45
N ASN A 39 -2.59 -4.76 5.36
CA ASN A 39 -3.31 -3.89 6.29
C ASN A 39 -4.65 -4.53 6.66
N GLY A 40 -5.02 -4.45 7.94
CA GLY A 40 -6.36 -4.82 8.39
C GLY A 40 -7.37 -3.73 8.08
N THR A 41 -8.62 -4.08 7.78
CA THR A 41 -9.68 -3.08 7.63
C THR A 41 -10.19 -2.57 8.98
N ASN A 42 -9.96 -3.33 10.05
CA ASN A 42 -10.39 -3.00 11.41
C ASN A 42 -9.23 -2.61 12.34
N ASP A 43 -8.08 -2.23 11.77
CA ASP A 43 -6.93 -1.74 12.53
C ASP A 43 -7.29 -0.41 13.22
N GLN A 44 -7.14 -0.35 14.55
CA GLN A 44 -7.49 0.82 15.35
C GLN A 44 -6.35 1.83 15.46
N ASP A 45 -5.11 1.41 15.22
CA ASP A 45 -3.92 2.25 15.31
C ASP A 45 -3.57 2.84 13.94
N VAL A 46 -3.59 2.00 12.90
CA VAL A 46 -3.39 2.40 11.50
C VAL A 46 -4.68 2.22 10.74
N ARG A 47 -5.60 3.15 10.99
CA ARG A 47 -6.95 3.15 10.41
C ARG A 47 -6.90 3.03 8.89
N TYR A 48 -7.78 2.18 8.36
CA TYR A 48 -7.88 1.93 6.94
C TYR A 48 -8.18 3.19 6.12
N GLU A 49 -9.06 4.03 6.68
CA GLU A 49 -9.50 5.31 6.14
C GLU A 49 -8.46 6.43 6.34
N GLY A 50 -7.37 6.17 7.06
CA GLY A 50 -6.39 7.17 7.48
C GLY A 50 -6.91 8.02 8.63
N ASP A 51 -6.15 9.07 8.94
CA ASP A 51 -6.51 10.00 10.01
C ASP A 51 -7.51 11.06 9.53
N ASP A 52 -8.55 11.30 10.34
CA ASP A 52 -9.57 12.30 10.06
C ASP A 52 -8.96 13.72 10.02
N ASP A 53 -8.04 13.99 10.95
CA ASP A 53 -7.31 15.26 11.02
C ASP A 53 -5.94 15.17 10.33
N LYS A 54 -5.92 15.48 9.04
CA LYS A 54 -4.71 15.50 8.21
C LYS A 54 -3.73 16.65 8.53
N SER A 55 -4.06 17.57 9.45
CA SER A 55 -3.13 18.63 9.90
C SER A 55 -2.08 18.11 10.89
N LYS A 56 -2.36 16.94 11.48
CA LYS A 56 -1.48 16.01 12.17
C LYS A 56 -0.04 15.98 11.62
N ARG A 57 0.99 16.28 12.42
CA ARG A 57 2.39 16.02 12.00
C ARG A 57 2.62 14.55 11.65
N GLU A 58 1.93 13.67 12.37
CA GLU A 58 2.02 12.21 12.24
C GLU A 58 0.80 11.63 11.51
N ALA A 59 -0.06 12.47 10.94
CA ALA A 59 -1.26 11.99 10.26
C ALA A 59 -0.90 11.07 9.10
N LEU A 60 -1.65 9.97 9.01
CA LEU A 60 -1.55 8.97 7.97
C LEU A 60 -2.58 9.23 6.88
N VAL A 61 -2.18 9.06 5.63
CA VAL A 61 -3.13 8.96 4.51
C VAL A 61 -3.83 7.60 4.58
N SER A 62 -4.99 7.50 3.95
CA SER A 62 -5.71 6.22 3.89
C SER A 62 -4.88 5.14 3.19
N ILE A 63 -5.18 3.88 3.48
CA ILE A 63 -4.51 2.76 2.80
C ILE A 63 -4.79 2.77 1.29
N PRO A 64 -6.04 2.97 0.81
CA PRO A 64 -6.30 3.15 -0.62
C PRO A 64 -5.49 4.29 -1.26
N GLU A 65 -5.37 5.45 -0.61
CA GLU A 65 -4.56 6.58 -1.11
C GLU A 65 -3.06 6.24 -1.14
N THR A 66 -2.57 5.48 -0.15
CA THR A 66 -1.18 5.01 -0.11
C THR A 66 -0.90 4.06 -1.27
N VAL A 67 -1.79 3.09 -1.53
CA VAL A 67 -1.66 2.15 -2.65
C VAL A 67 -1.65 2.89 -3.98
N GLU A 68 -2.55 3.87 -4.15
CA GLU A 68 -2.62 4.66 -5.38
C GLU A 68 -1.40 5.56 -5.59
N LEU A 69 -0.82 6.13 -4.52
CA LEU A 69 0.47 6.81 -4.60
C LEU A 69 1.53 5.89 -5.20
N TRP A 70 1.68 4.68 -4.66
CA TRP A 70 2.70 3.74 -5.15
C TRP A 70 2.44 3.25 -6.57
N ARG A 71 1.17 3.02 -6.95
CA ARG A 71 0.81 2.73 -8.36
C ARG A 71 1.27 3.84 -9.30
N LYS A 72 1.06 5.10 -8.94
CA LYS A 72 1.48 6.26 -9.73
C LYS A 72 3.00 6.36 -9.80
N LEU A 73 3.70 6.26 -8.67
CA LEU A 73 5.15 6.32 -8.61
C LEU A 73 5.81 5.20 -9.44
N ASN A 74 5.20 4.01 -9.44
CA ASN A 74 5.67 2.86 -10.21
C ASN A 74 5.16 2.84 -11.65
N LYS A 75 4.34 3.82 -12.07
CA LYS A 75 3.76 3.93 -13.42
C LYS A 75 2.97 2.69 -13.83
N CYS A 76 2.20 2.13 -12.90
CA CYS A 76 1.35 0.97 -13.18
C CYS A 76 0.21 1.34 -14.13
N THR A 77 0.06 0.57 -15.20
CA THR A 77 -0.92 0.86 -16.26
C THR A 77 -2.20 0.02 -16.16
N SER A 78 -2.15 -1.14 -15.51
CA SER A 78 -3.33 -1.99 -15.32
C SER A 78 -4.18 -1.55 -14.13
N SER A 79 -5.48 -1.78 -14.21
CA SER A 79 -6.37 -1.74 -13.06
C SER A 79 -5.98 -2.87 -12.09
N ALA A 80 -6.17 -2.61 -10.80
CA ALA A 80 -5.80 -3.59 -9.78
C ALA A 80 -6.71 -4.82 -9.87
N GLN A 81 -6.10 -5.99 -10.04
CA GLN A 81 -6.80 -7.28 -10.05
C GLN A 81 -7.09 -7.69 -8.62
N VAL A 82 -8.35 -7.69 -8.23
CA VAL A 82 -8.79 -8.09 -6.87
C VAL A 82 -9.18 -9.56 -6.88
N GLN A 83 -8.60 -10.32 -5.97
CA GLN A 83 -8.88 -11.72 -5.74
C GLN A 83 -9.17 -11.94 -4.26
N GLN A 84 -10.25 -12.66 -3.96
CA GLN A 84 -10.48 -13.18 -2.62
C GLN A 84 -9.71 -14.49 -2.46
N LEU A 85 -8.92 -14.63 -1.40
CA LEU A 85 -8.23 -15.87 -1.12
C LEU A 85 -9.20 -16.88 -0.48
N PRO A 86 -9.03 -18.19 -0.75
CA PRO A 86 -9.80 -19.22 -0.07
C PRO A 86 -9.60 -19.11 1.44
N ASP A 87 -10.71 -19.14 2.17
CA ASP A 87 -10.70 -19.23 3.62
C ASP A 87 -10.80 -20.72 4.02
N PRO A 88 -9.73 -21.32 4.57
CA PRO A 88 -9.73 -22.71 5.00
C PRO A 88 -10.59 -22.94 6.26
N ASN A 89 -10.91 -21.90 7.03
CA ASN A 89 -11.67 -21.96 8.27
C ASN A 89 -12.88 -21.00 8.22
N ARG A 90 -13.91 -21.40 7.45
CA ARG A 90 -15.21 -20.70 7.30
C ARG A 90 -15.96 -20.36 8.61
N SER A 91 -15.44 -20.76 9.76
CA SER A 91 -16.01 -20.50 11.09
C SER A 91 -15.61 -19.16 11.67
N ASP A 92 -14.56 -18.52 11.17
CA ASP A 92 -14.23 -17.14 11.54
C ASP A 92 -14.72 -16.16 10.45
N SER A 93 -14.90 -14.89 10.81
CA SER A 93 -15.35 -13.85 9.89
C SER A 93 -14.18 -13.21 9.12
N PHE A 94 -13.00 -13.85 9.12
CA PHE A 94 -11.78 -13.26 8.59
C PHE A 94 -11.69 -13.49 7.08
N GLN A 95 -11.74 -12.41 6.31
CA GLN A 95 -11.71 -12.50 4.85
C GLN A 95 -10.46 -11.86 4.29
N VAL A 96 -9.67 -12.66 3.57
CA VAL A 96 -8.48 -12.14 2.92
C VAL A 96 -8.78 -11.76 1.47
N LYS A 97 -8.57 -10.49 1.12
CA LYS A 97 -8.58 -10.05 -0.29
C LYS A 97 -7.19 -9.57 -0.67
N THR A 98 -6.72 -9.98 -1.83
CA THR A 98 -5.48 -9.50 -2.45
C THR A 98 -5.81 -8.64 -3.64
N SER A 99 -5.13 -7.52 -3.79
CA SER A 99 -5.17 -6.67 -4.98
C SER A 99 -3.77 -6.60 -5.57
N ARG A 100 -3.63 -6.88 -6.87
CA ARG A 100 -2.36 -6.77 -7.58
C ARG A 100 -2.47 -5.77 -8.72
N SER A 101 -1.58 -4.78 -8.75
CA SER A 101 -1.33 -3.96 -9.94
C SER A 101 -0.09 -4.43 -10.67
N SER A 102 -0.21 -4.55 -11.99
CA SER A 102 0.82 -5.04 -12.91
C SER A 102 1.08 -4.01 -14.02
N GLY A 103 2.00 -4.32 -14.94
CA GLY A 103 2.35 -3.38 -16.02
C GLY A 103 2.96 -2.08 -15.49
N CYS A 104 3.63 -2.15 -14.35
CA CYS A 104 4.41 -1.07 -13.80
C CYS A 104 5.81 -1.05 -14.43
N SER A 105 6.44 0.12 -14.43
CA SER A 105 7.81 0.26 -14.94
C SER A 105 8.81 -0.60 -14.13
N SER A 106 9.88 -1.03 -14.79
CA SER A 106 10.92 -1.90 -14.19
C SER A 106 10.41 -3.21 -13.58
N ASN A 107 9.30 -3.77 -14.10
CA ASN A 107 8.65 -4.98 -13.59
C ASN A 107 8.24 -4.90 -12.10
N SER A 108 8.06 -3.70 -11.56
CA SER A 108 7.58 -3.56 -10.18
C SER A 108 6.14 -4.05 -10.05
N GLU A 109 5.75 -4.52 -8.87
CA GLU A 109 4.35 -4.87 -8.55
C GLU A 109 3.89 -4.09 -7.32
N VAL A 110 2.60 -3.76 -7.27
CA VAL A 110 1.95 -3.27 -6.04
C VAL A 110 0.93 -4.31 -5.61
N ILE A 111 1.20 -4.97 -4.48
CA ILE A 111 0.29 -5.95 -3.90
C ILE A 111 -0.24 -5.39 -2.59
N TRP A 112 -1.55 -5.46 -2.41
CA TRP A 112 -2.18 -5.09 -1.16
C TRP A 112 -3.12 -6.18 -0.67
N ARG A 113 -3.10 -6.44 0.65
CA ARG A 113 -3.96 -7.41 1.31
C ARG A 113 -4.90 -6.71 2.30
N LEU A 114 -6.19 -7.02 2.18
CA LEU A 114 -7.26 -6.74 3.14
C LEU A 114 -7.47 -7.96 4.02
N SER A 115 -7.74 -7.75 5.30
CA SER A 115 -8.12 -8.79 6.25
C SER A 115 -9.08 -8.27 7.31
#